data_AF-X1DW37-F1
#
_entry.id   AF-X1DW37-F1
#
_cell.length_a   1.000
_cell.length_b   1.000
_cell.length_c   1.000
_cell.angle_alpha   90.00
_cell.angle_beta   90.00
_cell.angle_gamma   90.00
#
_symmetry.space_group_name_H-M   'P 1'
#
loop_
_entity.id
_entity.type
_entity.pdbx_description
1 polymer ?
#
loop_
_entity_poly.entity_id
_entity_poly.type
_entity_poly.pdbx_seq_one_letter_code
_entity_poly.pdbx_strand_id
1 'polypeptide(L)'
;KSESGGAGQVHNFPSVHFRKNVSLSLDMSDYEITAASLEVFFNASVENTVDTPGDSPLPQEAIWDSATFYVEIADLNLSYAFRVAENKTSDLGQDLPPILTINDRELTYVSENDLITALNLALEKDNSHSDFTIIMGIDIYCEDNDFPDHDEWNALIFNSFNLTFNYERKVDQFSSISWNQIGNTISGSNIHVSDANLKFRYRIDQAWPASLSPFSEIKIIINDNPHPETIRLSSATTSWQDAKVGG
;
A
#
# COMPACT_ATOMS: atom_id res chain seq x y z
N LYS A 1 -0.71 53.27 29.84
CA LYS A 1 -1.13 51.87 30.04
C LYS A 1 -1.51 51.34 28.67
N SER A 2 -0.59 50.63 28.03
CA SER A 2 -0.82 49.91 26.79
C SER A 2 -1.41 48.54 27.16
N GLU A 3 -2.65 48.31 26.79
CA GLU A 3 -3.26 46.99 26.82
C GLU A 3 -3.63 46.62 25.38
N SER A 4 -3.47 45.33 25.08
CA SER A 4 -3.81 44.58 23.87
C SER A 4 -2.88 44.70 22.65
N GLY A 5 -1.67 44.12 22.77
CA GLY A 5 -1.30 43.12 21.78
C GLY A 5 -2.02 41.84 22.19
N GLY A 6 -2.99 41.41 21.40
CA GLY A 6 -3.79 40.22 21.69
C GLY A 6 -2.88 38.99 21.78
N ALA A 7 -3.08 38.17 22.80
CA ALA A 7 -2.50 36.83 22.83
C ALA A 7 -3.00 36.07 21.59
N GLY A 8 -2.07 35.52 20.79
CA GLY A 8 -2.35 34.87 19.51
C GLY A 8 -3.60 34.00 19.55
N GLN A 9 -4.50 34.24 18.59
CA GLN A 9 -5.73 33.49 18.46
C GLN A 9 -5.40 32.06 18.01
N VAL A 10 -5.31 31.13 18.96
CA VAL A 10 -5.03 29.69 18.75
C VAL A 10 -6.14 28.93 18.00
N HIS A 11 -7.11 29.62 17.38
CA HIS A 11 -8.30 29.03 16.77
C HIS A 11 -8.55 29.43 15.31
N ASN A 12 -7.62 30.14 14.66
CA ASN A 12 -7.67 30.43 13.23
C ASN A 12 -7.06 29.27 12.41
N PHE A 13 -7.59 28.06 12.63
CA PHE A 13 -7.11 26.84 11.98
C PHE A 13 -8.25 26.00 11.38
N PRO A 14 -9.04 26.53 10.42
CA PRO A 14 -10.07 25.73 9.79
C PRO A 14 -9.42 24.58 9.00
N SER A 15 -10.05 23.41 9.09
CA SER A 15 -9.62 22.19 8.40
C SER A 15 -10.78 21.55 7.63
N VAL A 16 -10.46 20.99 6.47
CA VAL A 16 -11.39 20.25 5.62
C VAL A 16 -10.80 18.89 5.32
N HIS A 17 -11.59 17.82 5.53
CA HIS A 17 -11.17 16.45 5.26
C HIS A 17 -12.13 15.77 4.28
N PHE A 18 -11.59 15.32 3.15
CA PHE A 18 -12.28 14.42 2.23
C PHE A 18 -11.88 12.99 2.57
N ARG A 19 -12.87 12.17 2.97
CA ARG A 19 -12.63 10.79 3.41
C ARG A 19 -13.23 9.80 2.42
N LYS A 20 -12.47 8.77 2.09
CA LYS A 20 -12.90 7.68 1.24
C LYS A 20 -12.43 6.34 1.79
N ASN A 21 -13.38 5.47 2.10
CA ASN A 21 -13.08 4.07 2.39
C ASN A 21 -12.80 3.34 1.06
N VAL A 22 -11.74 2.55 1.07
CA VAL A 22 -11.30 1.69 -0.02
C VAL A 22 -11.45 0.25 0.43
N SER A 23 -12.13 -0.55 -0.40
CA SER A 23 -12.38 -1.97 -0.16
C SER A 23 -11.69 -2.80 -1.23
N LEU A 24 -10.89 -3.76 -0.79
CA LEU A 24 -10.25 -4.76 -1.63
C LEU A 24 -11.12 -6.00 -1.73
N SER A 25 -10.98 -6.76 -2.82
CA SER A 25 -11.74 -8.00 -3.04
C SER A 25 -11.11 -9.24 -2.39
N LEU A 26 -9.95 -9.08 -1.74
CA LEU A 26 -9.14 -10.16 -1.17
C LEU A 26 -8.76 -9.81 0.27
N ASP A 27 -8.64 -10.83 1.12
CA ASP A 27 -8.09 -10.71 2.47
C ASP A 27 -6.57 -10.57 2.38
N MET A 28 -6.04 -9.39 2.73
CA MET A 28 -4.61 -9.09 2.55
C MET A 28 -3.71 -9.78 3.60
N SER A 29 -4.26 -10.48 4.59
CA SER A 29 -3.43 -11.27 5.53
C SER A 29 -2.64 -12.38 4.81
N ASP A 30 -3.21 -12.93 3.74
CA ASP A 30 -2.62 -13.94 2.84
C ASP A 30 -1.59 -13.36 1.84
N TYR A 31 -1.38 -12.04 1.82
CA TYR A 31 -0.58 -11.35 0.82
C TYR A 31 0.47 -10.44 1.45
N GLU A 32 1.49 -10.08 0.67
CA GLU A 32 2.52 -9.11 1.01
C GLU A 32 2.55 -8.03 -0.06
N ILE A 33 2.42 -6.77 0.35
CA ILE A 33 2.56 -5.61 -0.55
C ILE A 33 4.04 -5.46 -0.90
N THR A 34 4.37 -5.54 -2.18
CA THR A 34 5.75 -5.54 -2.69
C THR A 34 6.19 -4.20 -3.26
N ALA A 35 5.23 -3.35 -3.65
CA ALA A 35 5.50 -2.00 -4.17
C ALA A 35 4.30 -1.09 -3.94
N ALA A 36 4.55 0.22 -3.76
CA ALA A 36 3.51 1.23 -3.64
C ALA A 36 3.96 2.60 -4.15
N SER A 37 3.07 3.32 -4.82
CA SER A 37 3.29 4.69 -5.29
C SER A 37 2.07 5.56 -5.07
N LEU A 38 2.31 6.82 -4.74
CA LEU A 38 1.31 7.85 -4.53
C LEU A 38 1.67 9.08 -5.35
N GLU A 39 0.70 9.61 -6.08
CA GLU A 39 0.84 10.83 -6.88
C GLU A 39 -0.39 11.72 -6.64
N VAL A 40 -0.15 12.95 -6.15
CA VAL A 40 -1.20 13.89 -5.74
C VAL A 40 -0.80 15.30 -6.11
N PHE A 41 -1.69 15.99 -6.81
CA PHE A 41 -1.50 17.38 -7.24
C PHE A 41 -2.60 18.28 -6.69
N PHE A 42 -2.25 19.53 -6.41
CA PHE A 42 -3.19 20.53 -5.95
C PHE A 42 -3.03 21.88 -6.67
N ASN A 43 -4.12 22.64 -6.67
CA ASN A 43 -4.18 24.05 -6.99
C ASN A 43 -4.54 24.86 -5.77
N ALA A 44 -4.01 26.07 -5.69
CA ALA A 44 -4.38 27.02 -4.67
C ALA A 44 -4.42 28.44 -5.26
N SER A 45 -5.33 29.27 -4.78
CA SER A 45 -5.36 30.70 -5.11
C SER A 45 -5.82 31.51 -3.90
N VAL A 46 -5.23 32.69 -3.74
CA VAL A 46 -5.49 33.64 -2.66
C VAL A 46 -5.56 35.06 -3.22
N GLU A 47 -6.06 35.99 -2.42
CA GLU A 47 -5.81 37.42 -2.65
C GLU A 47 -4.47 37.83 -2.03
N ASN A 48 -4.01 39.05 -2.34
CA ASN A 48 -2.75 39.59 -1.83
C ASN A 48 -2.83 40.09 -0.38
N THR A 49 -3.80 39.57 0.37
CA THR A 49 -4.02 39.89 1.78
C THR A 49 -3.56 38.77 2.70
N VAL A 50 -3.03 37.67 2.14
CA VAL A 50 -2.48 36.53 2.89
C VAL A 50 -0.99 36.81 3.18
N ASP A 51 -0.63 36.84 4.45
CA ASP A 51 0.71 37.24 4.90
C ASP A 51 1.72 36.11 4.76
N THR A 52 2.80 36.34 3.99
CA THR A 52 3.84 35.33 3.74
C THR A 52 5.27 35.82 3.97
N PRO A 53 6.25 34.91 4.15
CA PRO A 53 7.66 35.27 4.23
C PRO A 53 8.13 36.14 3.07
N GLY A 54 8.55 37.38 3.38
CA GLY A 54 9.10 38.31 2.39
C GLY A 54 8.20 39.52 2.13
N ASP A 55 6.99 39.53 2.66
CA ASP A 55 6.10 40.68 2.62
C ASP A 55 6.62 41.81 3.52
N SER A 56 6.47 43.05 3.06
CA SER A 56 6.99 44.25 3.72
C SER A 56 5.85 45.24 3.93
N PRO A 57 5.69 45.83 5.12
CA PRO A 57 6.69 45.99 6.19
C PRO A 57 6.52 45.02 7.39
N LEU A 58 6.20 43.75 7.15
CA LEU A 58 5.95 42.80 8.25
C LEU A 58 7.23 42.43 9.02
N PRO A 59 7.17 42.29 10.35
CA PRO A 59 8.31 41.91 11.17
C PRO A 59 8.77 40.47 10.84
N GLN A 60 10.08 40.30 10.68
CA GLN A 60 10.75 39.08 10.24
C GLN A 60 10.62 37.86 11.20
N GLU A 61 9.92 38.02 12.34
CA GLU A 61 9.73 37.00 13.38
C GLU A 61 8.26 36.54 13.53
N ALA A 62 7.40 36.82 12.54
CA ALA A 62 6.01 36.37 12.47
C ALA A 62 5.89 34.88 12.03
N ILE A 63 4.79 34.20 12.39
CA ILE A 63 4.51 32.82 11.99
C ILE A 63 3.96 32.71 10.56
N TRP A 64 3.40 33.72 9.91
CA TRP A 64 2.91 33.63 8.51
C TRP A 64 1.74 32.68 8.25
N ASP A 65 0.90 33.10 7.32
CA ASP A 65 -0.23 32.35 6.85
C ASP A 65 0.17 31.21 5.93
N SER A 66 -0.61 30.13 5.98
CA SER A 66 -0.32 28.97 5.14
C SER A 66 -1.51 28.05 5.00
N ALA A 67 -1.60 27.40 3.83
CA ALA A 67 -2.42 26.22 3.64
C ALA A 67 -1.51 24.99 3.63
N THR A 68 -1.92 23.94 4.36
CA THR A 68 -1.27 22.63 4.34
C THR A 68 -2.20 21.63 3.67
N PHE A 69 -1.80 21.14 2.52
CA PHE A 69 -2.43 20.03 1.82
C PHE A 69 -1.78 18.74 2.23
N TYR A 70 -2.56 17.69 2.45
CA TYR A 70 -2.00 16.41 2.85
C TYR A 70 -2.87 15.20 2.52
N VAL A 71 -2.23 14.03 2.57
CA VAL A 71 -2.89 12.73 2.50
C VAL A 71 -2.51 11.89 3.70
N GLU A 72 -3.52 11.24 4.27
CA GLU A 72 -3.36 10.19 5.27
C GLU A 72 -3.97 8.87 4.81
N ILE A 73 -3.31 7.78 5.19
CA ILE A 73 -3.85 6.42 5.13
C ILE A 73 -4.17 6.00 6.55
N ALA A 74 -5.38 5.52 6.79
CA ALA A 74 -5.87 5.19 8.11
C ALA A 74 -6.69 3.89 8.13
N ASP A 75 -6.85 3.31 9.31
CA ASP A 75 -7.85 2.27 9.55
C ASP A 75 -9.28 2.83 9.45
N LEU A 76 -10.29 1.94 9.39
CA LEU A 76 -11.70 2.36 9.28
C LEU A 76 -12.21 3.17 10.47
N ASN A 77 -11.64 2.98 11.66
CA ASN A 77 -12.03 3.73 12.87
C ASN A 77 -11.21 5.01 13.06
N LEU A 78 -10.27 5.31 12.14
CA LEU A 78 -9.38 6.47 12.22
C LEU A 78 -8.58 6.51 13.53
N SER A 79 -8.32 5.36 14.13
CA SER A 79 -7.54 5.21 15.36
C SER A 79 -6.04 5.28 15.09
N TYR A 80 -5.64 4.92 13.86
CA TYR A 80 -4.28 4.98 13.36
C TYR A 80 -4.30 5.62 11.98
N ALA A 81 -3.81 6.86 11.89
CA ALA A 81 -3.65 7.57 10.64
C ALA A 81 -2.17 7.89 10.41
N PHE A 82 -1.69 7.65 9.20
CA PHE A 82 -0.31 7.93 8.79
C PHE A 82 -0.33 8.99 7.71
N ARG A 83 0.32 10.12 7.99
CA ARG A 83 0.59 11.19 7.03
C ARG A 83 1.60 10.66 6.00
N VAL A 84 1.15 10.45 4.77
CA VAL A 84 1.95 9.84 3.68
C VAL A 84 2.33 10.85 2.59
N ALA A 85 1.68 12.01 2.56
CA ALA A 85 2.02 13.10 1.67
C ALA A 85 1.65 14.44 2.29
N GLU A 86 2.45 15.47 2.05
CA GLU A 86 2.11 16.84 2.44
C GLU A 86 2.76 17.92 1.57
N ASN A 87 2.13 19.09 1.55
CA ASN A 87 2.72 20.34 1.11
C ASN A 87 2.16 21.48 1.96
N LYS A 88 3.03 22.22 2.62
CA LYS A 88 2.68 23.47 3.31
C LYS A 88 3.12 24.64 2.44
N THR A 89 2.20 25.53 2.08
CA THR A 89 2.53 26.73 1.32
C THR A 89 3.39 27.67 2.16
N SER A 90 4.41 28.25 1.54
CA SER A 90 5.32 29.20 2.19
C SER A 90 5.44 30.52 1.45
N ASP A 91 4.87 30.62 0.25
CA ASP A 91 5.02 31.76 -0.66
C ASP A 91 3.68 32.18 -1.30
N LEU A 92 2.59 31.48 -1.00
CA LEU A 92 1.27 31.76 -1.55
C LEU A 92 0.60 32.90 -0.77
N GLY A 93 0.53 34.08 -1.40
CA GLY A 93 0.11 35.34 -0.78
C GLY A 93 1.11 36.46 -1.02
N GLN A 94 2.38 36.11 -1.27
CA GLN A 94 3.50 37.05 -1.43
C GLN A 94 3.17 38.20 -2.38
N ASP A 95 3.53 39.43 -1.99
CA ASP A 95 3.25 40.67 -2.72
C ASP A 95 4.27 40.98 -3.82
N LEU A 96 5.56 40.67 -3.60
CA LEU A 96 6.64 41.11 -4.50
C LEU A 96 7.75 40.04 -4.72
N PRO A 97 7.85 39.44 -5.92
CA PRO A 97 6.81 39.43 -6.95
C PRO A 97 5.52 38.75 -6.46
N PRO A 98 4.35 39.10 -7.00
CA PRO A 98 3.09 38.56 -6.53
C PRO A 98 2.96 37.05 -6.82
N ILE A 99 2.67 36.26 -5.79
CA ILE A 99 2.41 34.81 -5.91
C ILE A 99 1.03 34.51 -5.33
N LEU A 100 0.01 34.71 -6.15
CA LEU A 100 -1.40 34.56 -5.75
C LEU A 100 -1.99 33.21 -6.16
N THR A 101 -1.25 32.40 -6.90
CA THR A 101 -1.73 31.10 -7.39
C THR A 101 -0.63 30.05 -7.40
N ILE A 102 -0.98 28.83 -7.02
CA ILE A 102 -0.22 27.61 -7.25
C ILE A 102 -1.03 26.76 -8.25
N ASN A 103 -0.37 26.31 -9.31
CA ASN A 103 -0.97 25.43 -10.31
C ASN A 103 -0.21 24.10 -10.37
N ASP A 104 -0.95 23.00 -10.32
CA ASP A 104 -0.50 21.61 -10.43
C ASP A 104 0.78 21.34 -9.64
N ARG A 105 0.81 21.77 -8.38
CA ARG A 105 1.93 21.49 -7.48
C ARG A 105 1.75 20.11 -6.88
N GLU A 106 2.81 19.32 -6.96
CA GLU A 106 2.86 17.99 -6.40
C GLU A 106 3.09 18.05 -4.88
N LEU A 107 2.51 17.09 -4.14
CA LEU A 107 2.84 16.91 -2.72
C LEU A 107 4.22 16.26 -2.55
N THR A 108 4.83 16.46 -1.39
CA THR A 108 6.02 15.71 -0.99
C THR A 108 5.59 14.43 -0.28
N TYR A 109 6.13 13.29 -0.70
CA TYR A 109 5.72 11.97 -0.18
C TYR A 109 6.74 11.39 0.81
N VAL A 110 6.25 10.50 1.66
CA VAL A 110 7.10 9.57 2.41
C VAL A 110 7.77 8.57 1.46
N SER A 111 8.73 7.79 1.97
CA SER A 111 9.36 6.73 1.18
C SER A 111 8.34 5.65 0.79
N GLU A 112 8.58 4.91 -0.31
CA GLU A 112 7.75 3.77 -0.69
C GLU A 112 7.60 2.75 0.46
N ASN A 113 8.67 2.50 1.21
CA ASN A 113 8.63 1.59 2.36
C ASN A 113 7.70 2.09 3.48
N ASP A 114 7.67 3.39 3.73
CA ASP A 114 6.77 3.98 4.72
C ASP A 114 5.31 3.97 4.22
N LEU A 115 5.10 4.17 2.92
CA LEU A 115 3.79 4.04 2.29
C LEU A 115 3.25 2.61 2.38
N ILE A 116 4.08 1.61 2.11
CA ILE A 116 3.76 0.19 2.30
C ILE A 116 3.45 -0.10 3.77
N THR A 117 4.24 0.45 4.69
CA THR A 117 4.02 0.31 6.13
C THR A 117 2.67 0.89 6.54
N ALA A 118 2.31 2.09 6.07
CA ALA A 118 1.03 2.72 6.33
C ALA A 118 -0.15 1.87 5.81
N LEU A 119 -0.06 1.35 4.59
CA LEU A 119 -1.06 0.46 4.01
C LEU A 119 -1.24 -0.83 4.84
N ASN A 120 -0.14 -1.51 5.17
CA ASN A 120 -0.18 -2.75 5.94
C ASN A 120 -0.79 -2.52 7.33
N LEU A 121 -0.41 -1.44 8.03
CA LEU A 121 -0.95 -1.13 9.34
C LEU A 121 -2.45 -0.81 9.30
N ALA A 122 -2.91 -0.07 8.29
CA ALA A 122 -4.33 0.23 8.13
C ALA A 122 -5.14 -1.05 7.88
N LEU A 123 -4.64 -1.94 7.01
CA LEU A 123 -5.28 -3.23 6.70
C LEU A 123 -5.25 -4.18 7.91
N GLU A 124 -4.17 -4.21 8.71
CA GLU A 124 -4.06 -5.06 9.90
C GLU A 124 -5.12 -4.74 10.97
N LYS A 125 -5.63 -3.49 10.99
CA LYS A 125 -6.68 -3.08 11.94
C LYS A 125 -8.08 -3.44 11.48
N ASP A 126 -8.27 -3.76 10.21
CA ASP A 126 -9.53 -4.30 9.71
C ASP A 126 -9.60 -5.81 9.95
N ASN A 127 -10.74 -6.30 10.47
CA ASN A 127 -10.89 -7.73 10.80
C ASN A 127 -10.85 -8.63 9.55
N SER A 128 -11.25 -8.09 8.39
CA SER A 128 -11.18 -8.77 7.09
C SER A 128 -9.88 -8.50 6.34
N HIS A 129 -9.01 -7.63 6.87
CA HIS A 129 -7.79 -7.16 6.22
C HIS A 129 -8.00 -6.72 4.77
N SER A 130 -9.17 -6.15 4.46
CA SER A 130 -9.56 -5.77 3.11
C SER A 130 -9.88 -4.30 2.97
N ASP A 131 -10.03 -3.59 4.08
CA ASP A 131 -10.54 -2.22 4.07
C ASP A 131 -9.61 -1.23 4.76
N PHE A 132 -9.48 -0.05 4.16
CA PHE A 132 -8.75 1.08 4.75
C PHE A 132 -9.38 2.41 4.33
N THR A 133 -8.97 3.50 4.96
CA THR A 133 -9.46 4.85 4.68
C THR A 133 -8.35 5.72 4.12
N ILE A 134 -8.67 6.46 3.06
CA ILE A 134 -7.85 7.57 2.57
C ILE A 134 -8.49 8.87 3.05
N ILE A 135 -7.67 9.77 3.57
CA ILE A 135 -8.07 11.13 3.97
C ILE A 135 -7.23 12.11 3.17
N MET A 136 -7.87 13.01 2.42
CA MET A 136 -7.22 14.17 1.84
C MET A 136 -7.62 15.40 2.65
N GLY A 137 -6.64 16.04 3.28
CA GLY A 137 -6.86 17.14 4.20
C GLY A 137 -6.30 18.46 3.71
N ILE A 138 -6.98 19.53 4.09
CA ILE A 138 -6.55 20.92 3.89
C ILE A 138 -6.69 21.60 5.25
N ASP A 139 -5.57 22.03 5.82
CA ASP A 139 -5.54 22.88 7.01
C ASP A 139 -5.12 24.29 6.59
N ILE A 140 -5.83 25.31 7.04
CA ILE A 140 -5.47 26.71 6.78
C ILE A 140 -5.05 27.33 8.11
N TYR A 141 -3.93 28.03 8.14
CA TYR A 141 -3.47 28.81 9.27
C TYR A 141 -3.45 30.28 8.87
N CYS A 142 -4.12 31.09 9.69
CA CYS A 142 -4.23 32.54 9.56
C CYS A 142 -3.70 33.19 10.85
N GLU A 143 -2.50 33.74 10.80
CA GLU A 143 -1.88 34.47 11.90
C GLU A 143 -2.43 35.89 11.96
N ASP A 144 -3.50 36.09 12.73
CA ASP A 144 -4.08 37.41 13.04
C ASP A 144 -3.08 38.27 13.83
N ASN A 145 -2.16 38.94 13.11
CA ASN A 145 -1.00 39.64 13.65
C ASN A 145 -1.16 41.17 13.67
N ASP A 146 -2.15 41.71 12.95
CA ASP A 146 -2.51 43.14 12.93
C ASP A 146 -4.05 43.32 12.86
N PHE A 147 -4.59 44.47 13.29
CA PHE A 147 -6.04 44.70 13.25
C PHE A 147 -6.39 45.93 12.40
N PRO A 148 -7.27 45.81 11.38
CA PRO A 148 -7.90 44.58 10.88
C PRO A 148 -7.01 43.84 9.86
N ASP A 149 -6.84 42.54 10.05
CA ASP A 149 -6.21 41.63 9.10
C ASP A 149 -7.26 40.68 8.48
N HIS A 150 -7.13 40.42 7.18
CA HIS A 150 -8.15 39.78 6.35
C HIS A 150 -7.53 38.85 5.31
N ASP A 151 -7.27 37.60 5.70
CA ASP A 151 -6.68 36.61 4.80
C ASP A 151 -7.74 35.99 3.90
N GLU A 152 -7.72 36.34 2.61
CA GLU A 152 -8.72 35.86 1.65
C GLU A 152 -8.20 34.68 0.83
N TRP A 153 -8.73 33.49 1.16
CA TRP A 153 -8.45 32.23 0.45
C TRP A 153 -9.53 31.94 -0.58
N ASN A 154 -9.21 32.08 -1.86
CA ASN A 154 -10.16 31.94 -2.97
C ASN A 154 -10.50 30.49 -3.31
N ALA A 155 -9.48 29.64 -3.45
CA ALA A 155 -9.67 28.24 -3.82
C ALA A 155 -8.51 27.38 -3.32
N LEU A 156 -8.82 26.25 -2.69
CA LEU A 156 -7.86 25.23 -2.27
C LEU A 156 -8.39 23.88 -2.73
N ILE A 157 -7.75 23.27 -3.73
CA ILE A 157 -8.34 22.17 -4.51
C ILE A 157 -7.30 21.08 -4.74
N PHE A 158 -7.65 19.83 -4.42
CA PHE A 158 -6.94 18.66 -4.96
C PHE A 158 -7.37 18.42 -6.41
N ASN A 159 -6.43 18.42 -7.34
CA ASN A 159 -6.71 18.22 -8.77
C ASN A 159 -6.77 16.74 -9.13
N SER A 160 -5.85 15.96 -8.58
CA SER A 160 -5.72 14.53 -8.86
C SER A 160 -5.16 13.78 -7.67
N PHE A 161 -5.57 12.53 -7.57
CA PHE A 161 -5.09 11.56 -6.59
C PHE A 161 -4.94 10.21 -7.28
N ASN A 162 -3.76 9.61 -7.19
CA ASN A 162 -3.47 8.30 -7.74
C ASN A 162 -2.62 7.50 -6.76
N LEU A 163 -3.22 6.46 -6.18
CA LEU A 163 -2.55 5.48 -5.32
C LEU A 163 -2.54 4.14 -6.04
N THR A 164 -1.35 3.59 -6.26
CA THR A 164 -1.15 2.28 -6.88
C THR A 164 -0.26 1.42 -5.98
N PHE A 165 -0.58 0.15 -5.79
CA PHE A 165 0.27 -0.79 -5.08
C PHE A 165 0.16 -2.19 -5.67
N ASN A 166 1.24 -2.96 -5.56
CA ASN A 166 1.34 -4.34 -6.02
C ASN A 166 1.50 -5.27 -4.81
N TYR A 167 1.02 -6.50 -4.94
CA TYR A 167 1.11 -7.49 -3.87
C TYR A 167 1.27 -8.91 -4.42
N GLU A 168 1.93 -9.76 -3.65
CA GLU A 168 2.15 -11.16 -3.95
C GLU A 168 1.56 -12.04 -2.85
N ARG A 169 1.03 -13.20 -3.23
CA ARG A 169 0.45 -14.15 -2.25
C ARG A 169 1.56 -14.81 -1.46
N LYS A 170 1.42 -14.85 -0.13
CA LYS A 170 2.27 -15.66 0.75
C LYS A 170 1.96 -17.13 0.46
N VAL A 171 2.91 -17.85 -0.14
CA VAL A 171 2.83 -19.30 -0.32
C VAL A 171 3.78 -19.94 0.65
N ASP A 172 3.28 -20.80 1.53
CA ASP A 172 4.13 -21.61 2.41
C ASP A 172 5.00 -22.54 1.55
N GLN A 173 6.32 -22.38 1.68
CA GLN A 173 7.34 -23.13 0.93
C GLN A 173 7.24 -24.65 1.14
N PHE A 174 6.50 -25.13 2.15
CA PHE A 174 6.35 -26.55 2.47
C PHE A 174 4.94 -27.10 2.26
N SER A 175 4.11 -26.40 1.50
CA SER A 175 2.78 -26.89 1.14
C SER A 175 2.88 -28.23 0.39
N SER A 176 2.23 -29.28 0.90
CA SER A 176 2.14 -30.58 0.25
C SER A 176 0.71 -31.09 0.18
N ILE A 177 0.37 -31.71 -0.94
CA ILE A 177 -0.85 -32.47 -1.11
C ILE A 177 -0.44 -33.93 -1.23
N SER A 178 -1.00 -34.80 -0.40
CA SER A 178 -0.79 -36.23 -0.48
C SER A 178 -2.06 -36.94 -0.92
N TRP A 179 -1.92 -37.89 -1.83
CA TRP A 179 -2.99 -38.80 -2.24
C TRP A 179 -2.57 -40.21 -1.88
N ASN A 180 -3.38 -40.88 -1.06
CA ASN A 180 -3.12 -42.25 -0.62
C ASN A 180 -4.00 -43.23 -1.41
N GLN A 181 -3.40 -44.29 -1.93
CA GLN A 181 -4.09 -45.37 -2.61
C GLN A 181 -3.72 -46.71 -1.97
N ILE A 182 -4.74 -47.48 -1.57
CA ILE A 182 -4.56 -48.84 -1.07
C ILE A 182 -4.59 -49.80 -2.27
N GLY A 183 -3.45 -50.41 -2.56
CA GLY A 183 -3.33 -51.46 -3.58
C GLY A 183 -3.69 -52.84 -3.05
N ASN A 184 -3.78 -53.83 -3.94
CA ASN A 184 -3.97 -55.23 -3.57
C ASN A 184 -2.72 -55.78 -2.87
N THR A 185 -2.93 -56.64 -1.86
CA THR A 185 -1.84 -57.34 -1.17
C THR A 185 -1.45 -58.60 -1.93
N ILE A 186 -0.15 -58.82 -2.13
CA ILE A 186 0.37 -60.11 -2.60
C ILE A 186 0.48 -61.02 -1.37
N SER A 187 -0.35 -62.06 -1.30
CA SER A 187 -0.44 -62.98 -0.15
C SER A 187 -0.12 -64.43 -0.53
N GLY A 188 0.63 -65.14 0.31
CA GLY A 188 0.96 -66.57 0.15
C GLY A 188 2.25 -66.96 0.89
N SER A 189 2.57 -68.25 0.94
CA SER A 189 3.84 -68.76 1.49
C SER A 189 4.90 -68.91 0.39
N ASN A 190 6.18 -68.61 0.70
CA ASN A 190 7.33 -68.72 -0.21
C ASN A 190 7.26 -67.82 -1.46
N ILE A 191 6.76 -66.59 -1.33
CA ILE A 191 6.77 -65.62 -2.42
C ILE A 191 8.09 -64.85 -2.43
N HIS A 192 8.76 -64.84 -3.58
CA HIS A 192 9.92 -64.00 -3.84
C HIS A 192 9.59 -63.05 -4.99
N VAL A 193 9.51 -61.75 -4.69
CA VAL A 193 9.36 -60.70 -5.70
C VAL A 193 10.76 -60.30 -6.13
N SER A 194 11.15 -60.65 -7.35
CA SER A 194 12.48 -60.31 -7.89
C SER A 194 12.55 -58.85 -8.35
N ASP A 195 11.47 -58.36 -8.96
CA ASP A 195 11.35 -57.00 -9.50
C ASP A 195 9.89 -56.52 -9.43
N ALA A 196 9.71 -55.21 -9.30
CA ALA A 196 8.41 -54.55 -9.41
C ALA A 196 8.58 -53.21 -10.15
N ASN A 197 7.66 -52.89 -11.06
CA ASN A 197 7.69 -51.66 -11.84
C ASN A 197 6.44 -50.83 -11.55
N LEU A 198 6.62 -49.59 -11.07
CA LEU A 198 5.53 -48.63 -10.90
C LEU A 198 5.38 -47.79 -12.17
N LYS A 199 4.22 -47.86 -12.82
CA LYS A 199 3.93 -47.09 -14.05
C LYS A 199 2.68 -46.24 -13.86
N PHE A 200 2.84 -44.94 -14.01
CA PHE A 200 1.72 -43.99 -14.01
C PHE A 200 1.97 -42.84 -14.97
N ARG A 201 0.88 -42.17 -15.33
CA ARG A 201 0.88 -40.95 -16.12
C ARG A 201 0.43 -39.79 -15.26
N TYR A 202 0.93 -38.61 -15.57
CA TYR A 202 0.58 -37.37 -14.90
C TYR A 202 0.47 -36.23 -15.91
N ARG A 203 -0.25 -35.17 -15.52
CA ARG A 203 -0.30 -33.87 -16.18
C ARG A 203 -0.60 -32.80 -15.14
N ILE A 204 -0.27 -31.56 -15.45
CA ILE A 204 -0.77 -30.38 -14.74
C ILE A 204 -1.87 -29.74 -15.58
N ASP A 205 -2.83 -29.06 -14.97
CA ASP A 205 -3.92 -28.39 -15.67
C ASP A 205 -3.50 -27.01 -16.21
N GLN A 206 -2.48 -26.40 -15.60
CA GLN A 206 -1.91 -25.10 -15.97
C GLN A 206 -0.38 -25.18 -16.04
N ALA A 207 0.26 -24.24 -16.74
CA ALA A 207 1.72 -24.17 -16.78
C ALA A 207 2.30 -23.87 -15.39
N TRP A 208 3.33 -24.62 -14.99
CA TRP A 208 3.95 -24.44 -13.68
C TRP A 208 4.80 -23.15 -13.63
N PRO A 209 4.63 -22.27 -12.63
CA PRO A 209 5.41 -21.02 -12.52
C PRO A 209 6.83 -21.33 -11.99
N ALA A 210 7.69 -21.84 -12.87
CA ALA A 210 9.01 -22.33 -12.51
C ALA A 210 9.92 -21.26 -11.87
N SER A 211 9.71 -19.97 -12.14
CA SER A 211 10.44 -18.87 -11.49
C SER A 211 10.07 -18.70 -10.01
N LEU A 212 8.80 -18.93 -9.66
CA LEU A 212 8.28 -18.77 -8.30
C LEU A 212 8.48 -20.04 -7.46
N SER A 213 8.43 -21.22 -8.11
CA SER A 213 8.55 -22.50 -7.41
C SER A 213 9.42 -23.51 -8.20
N PRO A 214 10.73 -23.24 -8.32
CA PRO A 214 11.64 -24.05 -9.15
C PRO A 214 11.87 -25.47 -8.62
N PHE A 215 11.63 -25.68 -7.32
CA PHE A 215 11.93 -26.92 -6.60
C PHE A 215 10.68 -27.71 -6.19
N SER A 216 9.51 -27.42 -6.75
CA SER A 216 8.34 -28.24 -6.47
C SER A 216 8.41 -29.59 -7.17
N GLU A 217 8.13 -30.66 -6.43
CA GLU A 217 8.30 -32.04 -6.88
C GLU A 217 7.12 -32.92 -6.47
N ILE A 218 6.79 -33.90 -7.30
CA ILE A 218 5.98 -35.06 -6.93
C ILE A 218 6.92 -36.10 -6.33
N LYS A 219 6.66 -36.47 -5.07
CA LYS A 219 7.35 -37.57 -4.38
C LYS A 219 6.44 -38.78 -4.29
N ILE A 220 7.01 -39.95 -4.51
CA ILE A 220 6.30 -41.23 -4.42
C ILE A 220 6.73 -41.92 -3.13
N ILE A 221 5.77 -42.43 -2.37
CA ILE A 221 6.01 -43.19 -1.15
C ILE A 221 5.30 -44.53 -1.31
N ILE A 222 6.02 -45.64 -1.10
CA ILE A 222 5.49 -47.01 -1.20
C ILE A 222 5.69 -47.67 0.15
N ASN A 223 4.59 -48.05 0.82
CA ASN A 223 4.61 -48.62 2.17
C ASN A 223 5.45 -47.76 3.14
N ASP A 224 5.17 -46.45 3.18
CA ASP A 224 5.89 -45.45 3.98
C ASP A 224 7.39 -45.27 3.67
N ASN A 225 7.89 -45.91 2.62
CA ASN A 225 9.27 -45.75 2.17
C ASN A 225 9.32 -44.82 0.95
N PRO A 226 10.17 -43.77 0.97
CA PRO A 226 10.31 -42.87 -0.17
C PRO A 226 10.95 -43.60 -1.35
N HIS A 227 10.33 -43.48 -2.52
CA HIS A 227 10.97 -43.85 -3.77
C HIS A 227 12.08 -42.83 -4.08
N PRO A 228 13.26 -43.26 -4.55
CA PRO A 228 14.40 -42.35 -4.74
C PRO A 228 14.18 -41.34 -5.88
N GLU A 229 13.32 -41.67 -6.83
CA GLU A 229 13.01 -40.82 -7.97
C GLU A 229 11.87 -39.84 -7.63
N THR A 230 12.06 -38.59 -8.02
CA THR A 230 11.05 -37.52 -7.92
C THR A 230 10.80 -36.91 -9.30
N ILE A 231 9.64 -36.28 -9.46
CA ILE A 231 9.25 -35.61 -10.70
C ILE A 231 9.16 -34.12 -10.43
N ARG A 232 9.96 -33.31 -11.11
CA ARG A 232 9.89 -31.84 -10.99
C ARG A 232 8.67 -31.29 -11.69
N LEU A 233 7.87 -30.48 -10.99
CA LEU A 233 6.72 -29.80 -11.59
C LEU A 233 7.13 -28.75 -12.62
N SER A 234 8.34 -28.21 -12.54
CA SER A 234 8.91 -27.34 -13.59
C SER A 234 9.14 -28.05 -14.93
N SER A 235 9.13 -29.40 -14.95
CA SER A 235 9.18 -30.21 -16.19
C SER A 235 7.82 -30.78 -16.61
N ALA A 236 6.78 -30.53 -15.82
CA ALA A 236 5.45 -31.07 -16.09
C ALA A 236 4.76 -30.32 -17.23
N THR A 237 4.03 -31.05 -18.08
CA THR A 237 3.28 -30.48 -19.20
C THR A 237 1.77 -30.55 -18.96
N THR A 238 1.01 -29.77 -19.74
CA THR A 238 -0.45 -29.79 -19.72
C THR A 238 -1.05 -30.99 -20.47
N SER A 239 -0.20 -31.82 -21.07
CA SER A 239 -0.54 -33.10 -21.68
C SER A 239 -0.16 -34.28 -20.79
N TRP A 240 -0.88 -35.39 -20.89
CA TRP A 240 -0.52 -36.62 -20.20
C TRP A 240 0.87 -37.11 -20.64
N GLN A 241 1.74 -37.35 -19.67
CA GLN A 241 3.06 -37.89 -19.89
C GLN A 241 3.39 -38.99 -18.89
N ASP A 242 4.27 -39.91 -19.28
CA ASP A 242 4.72 -40.99 -18.42
C ASP A 242 5.63 -40.42 -17.32
N ALA A 243 5.48 -40.92 -16.09
CA ALA A 243 6.37 -40.61 -14.95
C ALA A 243 7.85 -40.82 -15.33
N LYS A 244 8.10 -41.90 -16.08
CA LYS A 244 9.40 -42.26 -16.63
C LYS A 244 9.22 -43.11 -17.88
N VAL A 245 10.07 -42.90 -18.88
CA VAL A 245 10.08 -43.71 -20.10
C VAL A 245 10.51 -45.14 -19.74
N GLY A 246 9.61 -46.10 -19.96
CA GLY A 246 9.87 -47.54 -19.77
C GLY A 246 9.42 -48.13 -18.42
N GLY A 247 9.18 -47.29 -17.42
CA GLY A 247 9.01 -47.71 -16.02
C GLY A 247 10.22 -47.30 -15.20
#